data_AF-A0A1S9T7N0-F1
#
_entry.id   AF-A0A1S9T7N0-F1
#
_cell.length_a   1.000
_cell.length_b   1.000
_cell.length_c   1.000
_cell.angle_alpha   90.00
_cell.angle_beta   90.00
_cell.angle_gamma   90.00
#
_symmetry.space_group_name_H-M   'P 1'
#
loop_
_entity.id
_entity.type
_entity.pdbx_description
1 polymer ?
#
loop_
_entity_poly.entity_id
_entity_poly.type
_entity_poly.pdbx_seq_one_letter_code
_entity_poly.pdbx_strand_id
1 'polypeptide(L)'
;MSVLCNLKADIGNSKVKFKIEDKVQKIPSVYKRLFKPLTPSETDIEKCVVNLLDDLNVHITSSSIKRSGQFLVGKRAMNFAKDTTTMDIEEGGKHEDDLPIIHLVSIVAAKAIQKEFGETRELPKTLDVKVNLTTAIPASEWKPEHARQLERRFVEKSHIAIVDVAEEKVTVTVTFEKVRVTREGIPPLYRMIRAIADGDHKMFSRYVEFCKNELKYSEEKIQNLLTVEVFSKKKILHADIGDGTTEYIYTDGLNPIPDSCTGERRGIGHALLEAIALLQESRPGVGELTRQQFAEILLNTEHKFHKESQEFFYETRFVQAENILRDIRNKYRNNTASEAEVIAIYGGGSIALEDDLKNELISFCKKNKLELLWIPAEYAVDMNIEGLDVLANEVLA
;
A
#
# COMPACT_ATOMS: atom_id res chain seq x y z
N MET A 1 -32.50 0.10 3.72
CA MET A 1 -31.97 1.47 3.91
C MET A 1 -30.64 1.54 3.19
N SER A 2 -30.31 2.66 2.55
CA SER A 2 -29.04 2.82 1.85
C SER A 2 -27.98 3.30 2.83
N VAL A 3 -26.89 2.54 3.00
CA VAL A 3 -25.76 2.89 3.87
C VAL A 3 -24.72 3.67 3.06
N LEU A 4 -24.34 4.86 3.51
CA LEU A 4 -23.23 5.61 2.92
C LEU A 4 -21.90 5.20 3.56
N CYS A 5 -20.93 4.84 2.73
CA CYS A 5 -19.58 4.44 3.11
C CYS A 5 -18.56 5.38 2.49
N ASN A 6 -17.76 6.05 3.32
CA ASN A 6 -16.61 6.83 2.85
C ASN A 6 -15.35 5.96 2.97
N LEU A 7 -14.86 5.49 1.83
CA LEU A 7 -13.74 4.56 1.72
C LEU A 7 -12.51 5.29 1.20
N LYS A 8 -11.40 5.17 1.94
CA LYS A 8 -10.06 5.48 1.44
C LYS A 8 -9.32 4.18 1.22
N ALA A 9 -8.61 4.04 0.10
CA ALA A 9 -7.89 2.81 -0.22
C ALA A 9 -6.52 3.08 -0.85
N ASP A 10 -5.49 2.45 -0.30
CA ASP A 10 -4.16 2.32 -0.87
C ASP A 10 -4.01 0.86 -1.37
N ILE A 11 -4.11 0.68 -2.68
CA ILE A 11 -4.12 -0.65 -3.33
C ILE A 11 -2.68 -1.04 -3.67
N GLY A 12 -1.92 -1.42 -2.64
CA GLY A 12 -0.53 -1.84 -2.80
C GLY A 12 -0.38 -3.28 -3.33
N ASN A 13 0.81 -3.60 -3.84
CA ASN A 13 1.10 -4.92 -4.44
C ASN A 13 1.03 -6.06 -3.42
N SER A 14 1.39 -5.78 -2.15
CA SER A 14 1.39 -6.79 -1.07
C SER A 14 0.11 -6.78 -0.26
N LYS A 15 -0.41 -5.58 0.02
CA LYS A 15 -1.56 -5.36 0.90
C LYS A 15 -2.41 -4.22 0.35
N VAL A 16 -3.72 -4.41 0.34
CA VAL A 16 -4.70 -3.33 0.25
C VAL A 16 -4.86 -2.76 1.65
N LYS A 17 -4.49 -1.50 1.84
CA LYS A 17 -4.79 -0.76 3.07
C LYS A 17 -6.04 0.07 2.81
N PHE A 18 -6.95 0.10 3.77
CA PHE A 18 -8.14 0.89 3.64
C PHE A 18 -8.52 1.53 4.96
N LYS A 19 -9.25 2.64 4.86
CA LYS A 19 -9.80 3.36 5.99
C LYS A 19 -11.28 3.61 5.70
N ILE A 20 -12.13 3.07 6.57
CA ILE A 20 -13.55 3.38 6.67
C ILE A 20 -13.70 3.91 8.10
N GLU A 21 -14.30 5.10 8.23
CA GLU A 21 -14.28 5.87 9.48
C GLU A 21 -12.81 6.15 9.90
N ASP A 22 -12.43 5.97 11.16
CA ASP A 22 -11.10 6.37 11.68
C ASP A 22 -10.08 5.23 11.78
N LYS A 23 -10.41 4.01 11.32
CA LYS A 23 -9.55 2.84 11.51
C LYS A 23 -8.90 2.39 10.21
N VAL A 24 -7.57 2.43 10.17
CA VAL A 24 -6.78 1.79 9.11
C VAL A 24 -6.79 0.28 9.32
N GLN A 25 -7.15 -0.45 8.26
CA GLN A 25 -7.11 -1.90 8.19
C GLN A 25 -6.36 -2.35 6.94
N LYS A 26 -5.84 -3.59 6.97
CA LYS A 26 -4.94 -4.11 5.94
C LYS A 26 -5.37 -5.52 5.58
N ILE A 27 -5.51 -5.81 4.29
CA ILE A 27 -5.83 -7.13 3.76
C ILE A 27 -4.77 -7.48 2.71
N PRO A 28 -4.27 -8.72 2.66
CA PRO A 28 -3.36 -9.15 1.60
C PRO A 28 -3.93 -8.87 0.20
N SER A 29 -3.11 -8.38 -0.73
CA SER A 29 -3.51 -7.99 -2.09
C SER A 29 -3.51 -9.20 -3.03
N VAL A 30 -4.44 -10.11 -2.78
CA VAL A 30 -4.52 -11.40 -3.44
C VAL A 30 -5.97 -11.88 -3.48
N TYR A 31 -6.36 -12.49 -4.59
CA TYR A 31 -7.61 -13.22 -4.69
C TYR A 31 -7.41 -14.57 -5.40
N LYS A 32 -8.36 -15.47 -5.22
CA LYS A 32 -8.41 -16.74 -5.95
C LYS A 32 -9.81 -16.98 -6.48
N ARG A 33 -9.92 -17.25 -7.77
CA ARG A 33 -11.20 -17.64 -8.37
C ARG A 33 -11.54 -19.08 -8.01
N LEU A 34 -12.77 -19.33 -7.62
CA LEU A 34 -13.31 -20.66 -7.36
C LEU A 34 -14.25 -21.10 -8.48
N PHE A 35 -14.16 -22.38 -8.82
CA PHE A 35 -15.06 -23.05 -9.77
C PHE A 35 -16.02 -24.03 -9.09
N LYS A 36 -15.82 -24.29 -7.80
CA LYS A 36 -16.68 -25.13 -6.97
C LYS A 36 -16.98 -24.40 -5.67
N PRO A 37 -18.21 -24.51 -5.13
CA PRO A 37 -18.52 -24.00 -3.80
C PRO A 37 -17.63 -24.65 -2.74
N LEU A 38 -17.29 -23.89 -1.70
CA LEU A 38 -16.65 -24.43 -0.51
C LEU A 38 -17.71 -24.75 0.53
N THR A 39 -17.54 -25.86 1.22
CA THR A 39 -18.34 -26.14 2.42
C THR A 39 -17.91 -25.19 3.54
N PRO A 40 -18.84 -24.59 4.28
CA PRO A 40 -18.50 -23.79 5.45
C PRO A 40 -17.76 -24.64 6.49
N SER A 41 -16.65 -24.12 7.01
CA SER A 41 -15.89 -24.76 8.10
C SER A 41 -16.34 -24.29 9.48
N GLU A 42 -16.96 -23.11 9.56
CA GLU A 42 -17.54 -22.50 10.75
C GLU A 42 -19.03 -22.27 10.48
N THR A 43 -19.87 -22.59 11.45
CA THR A 43 -21.34 -22.49 11.37
C THR A 43 -21.89 -21.40 12.30
N ASP A 44 -21.08 -20.90 13.23
CA ASP A 44 -21.42 -19.79 14.10
C ASP A 44 -21.42 -18.45 13.33
N ILE A 45 -22.62 -17.89 13.13
CA ILE A 45 -22.82 -16.64 12.38
C ILE A 45 -22.04 -15.47 13.00
N GLU A 46 -22.04 -15.34 14.34
CA GLU A 46 -21.36 -14.22 15.00
C GLU A 46 -19.85 -14.29 14.76
N LYS A 47 -19.25 -15.48 14.91
CA LYS A 47 -17.83 -15.68 14.60
C LYS A 47 -17.51 -15.44 13.13
N CYS A 48 -18.35 -15.92 12.21
CA CYS A 48 -18.18 -15.68 10.79
C CYS A 48 -18.21 -14.18 10.45
N VAL A 49 -19.15 -13.43 11.04
CA VAL A 49 -19.25 -11.98 10.82
C VAL A 49 -18.04 -11.24 11.39
N VAL A 50 -17.59 -11.58 12.61
CA VAL A 50 -16.40 -10.96 13.22
C VAL A 50 -15.15 -11.18 12.36
N ASN A 51 -14.96 -12.39 11.83
CA ASN A 51 -13.80 -12.75 11.02
C ASN A 51 -13.99 -12.52 9.50
N LEU A 52 -15.07 -11.86 9.08
CA LEU A 52 -15.48 -11.85 7.68
C LEU A 52 -14.42 -11.32 6.70
N LEU A 53 -13.60 -10.34 7.11
CA LEU A 53 -12.50 -9.82 6.29
C LEU A 53 -11.33 -10.79 6.13
N ASP A 54 -11.10 -11.65 7.12
CA ASP A 54 -10.08 -12.69 7.09
C ASP A 54 -10.55 -13.89 6.26
N ASP A 55 -11.86 -14.17 6.28
CA ASP A 55 -12.49 -15.34 5.67
C ASP A 55 -13.32 -15.03 4.42
N LEU A 56 -13.02 -13.93 3.71
CA LEU A 56 -13.77 -13.48 2.53
C LEU A 56 -13.92 -14.57 1.46
N ASN A 57 -15.18 -14.98 1.25
CA ASN A 57 -15.62 -15.82 0.15
C ASN A 57 -16.87 -15.19 -0.47
N VAL A 58 -16.75 -14.70 -1.69
CA VAL A 58 -17.73 -13.79 -2.29
C VAL A 58 -17.96 -14.08 -3.77
N HIS A 59 -19.22 -14.09 -4.17
CA HIS A 59 -19.61 -14.04 -5.57
C HIS A 59 -19.69 -12.59 -6.02
N ILE A 60 -18.94 -12.19 -7.03
CA ILE A 60 -19.02 -10.83 -7.59
C ILE A 60 -19.63 -10.89 -8.99
N THR A 61 -20.69 -10.13 -9.18
CA THR A 61 -21.26 -9.79 -10.49
C THR A 61 -21.03 -8.32 -10.78
N SER A 62 -20.18 -8.04 -11.76
CA SER A 62 -19.81 -6.69 -12.17
C SER A 62 -19.37 -6.74 -13.63
N SER A 63 -19.77 -5.76 -14.44
CA SER A 63 -19.26 -5.62 -15.82
C SER A 63 -17.86 -5.01 -15.88
N SER A 64 -17.34 -4.54 -14.74
CA SER A 64 -16.04 -3.88 -14.63
C SER A 64 -14.90 -4.86 -14.33
N ILE A 65 -15.23 -6.15 -14.21
CA ILE A 65 -14.28 -7.26 -14.14
C ILE A 65 -14.42 -8.13 -15.38
N LYS A 66 -13.34 -8.81 -15.79
CA LYS A 66 -13.32 -9.64 -17.01
C LYS A 66 -14.39 -10.73 -17.00
N ARG A 67 -14.69 -11.31 -15.83
CA ARG A 67 -15.74 -12.34 -15.69
C ARG A 67 -16.25 -12.47 -14.26
N SER A 68 -17.57 -12.29 -14.07
CA SER A 68 -18.28 -12.58 -12.82
C SER A 68 -17.98 -13.99 -12.30
N GLY A 69 -17.93 -14.17 -10.98
CA GLY A 69 -17.59 -15.47 -10.39
C GLY A 69 -17.45 -15.45 -8.87
N GLN A 70 -17.10 -16.61 -8.32
CA GLN A 70 -16.79 -16.78 -6.91
C GLN A 70 -15.30 -16.53 -6.67
N PHE A 71 -14.97 -15.78 -5.63
CA PHE A 71 -13.62 -15.39 -5.27
C PHE A 71 -13.37 -15.59 -3.77
N LEU A 72 -12.22 -16.15 -3.43
CA LEU A 72 -11.58 -15.94 -2.13
C LEU A 72 -10.75 -14.68 -2.21
N VAL A 73 -10.77 -13.86 -1.16
CA VAL A 73 -10.06 -12.58 -1.15
C VAL A 73 -9.21 -12.46 0.11
N GLY A 74 -8.01 -11.92 0.00
CA GLY A 74 -7.14 -11.64 1.13
C GLY A 74 -6.60 -12.89 1.81
N LYS A 75 -6.69 -12.94 3.14
CA LYS A 75 -6.07 -13.98 3.96
C LYS A 75 -6.58 -15.38 3.61
N ARG A 76 -7.89 -15.53 3.36
CA ARG A 76 -8.47 -16.80 2.91
C ARG A 76 -7.91 -17.29 1.57
N ALA A 77 -7.59 -16.38 0.64
CA ALA A 77 -6.96 -16.76 -0.62
C ALA A 77 -5.51 -17.20 -0.43
N MET A 78 -4.75 -16.57 0.47
CA MET A 78 -3.35 -16.94 0.76
C MET A 78 -3.18 -18.37 1.27
N ASN A 79 -4.19 -18.92 1.96
CA ASN A 79 -4.15 -20.31 2.42
C ASN A 79 -4.04 -21.32 1.27
N PHE A 80 -4.27 -20.89 0.03
CA PHE A 80 -4.06 -21.69 -1.16
C PHE A 80 -2.76 -21.26 -1.86
N ALA A 81 -1.70 -22.03 -1.71
CA ALA A 81 -0.39 -21.69 -2.30
C ALA A 81 -0.37 -21.68 -3.84
N LYS A 82 -1.31 -22.37 -4.50
CA LYS A 82 -1.39 -22.52 -5.95
C LYS A 82 -2.54 -21.72 -6.56
N ASP A 83 -2.33 -21.16 -7.75
CA ASP A 83 -3.35 -20.49 -8.59
C ASP A 83 -4.03 -19.26 -7.94
N THR A 84 -3.31 -18.53 -7.09
CA THR A 84 -3.74 -17.21 -6.61
C THR A 84 -3.35 -16.12 -7.59
N THR A 85 -4.19 -15.10 -7.73
CA THR A 85 -3.89 -13.89 -8.47
C THR A 85 -3.50 -12.78 -7.51
N THR A 86 -2.26 -12.29 -7.66
CA THR A 86 -1.76 -11.08 -7.00
C THR A 86 -1.66 -9.96 -8.03
N MET A 87 -1.47 -8.73 -7.56
CA MET A 87 -1.11 -7.64 -8.47
C MET A 87 0.21 -7.97 -9.16
N ASP A 88 0.24 -7.87 -10.48
CA ASP A 88 1.45 -8.14 -11.25
C ASP A 88 2.45 -7.00 -11.02
N ILE A 89 3.62 -7.35 -10.47
CA ILE A 89 4.72 -6.43 -10.22
C ILE A 89 5.49 -6.15 -11.53
N GLU A 90 5.34 -7.01 -12.55
CA GLU A 90 6.07 -6.97 -13.80
C GLU A 90 5.35 -6.21 -14.92
N GLU A 91 4.02 -6.32 -15.04
CA GLU A 91 3.24 -5.71 -16.13
C GLU A 91 2.59 -4.34 -15.79
N GLY A 92 2.44 -4.00 -14.50
CA GLY A 92 1.75 -2.77 -14.07
C GLY A 92 0.25 -2.78 -14.37
N GLY A 93 -0.41 -1.62 -14.37
CA GLY A 93 -1.76 -1.47 -14.91
C GLY A 93 -2.90 -1.60 -13.89
N LYS A 94 -2.78 -0.95 -12.72
CA LYS A 94 -3.86 -0.94 -11.69
C LYS A 94 -5.22 -0.48 -12.25
N HIS A 95 -5.21 0.35 -13.29
CA HIS A 95 -6.42 0.87 -13.92
C HIS A 95 -7.16 -0.17 -14.77
N GLU A 96 -6.52 -1.27 -15.19
CA GLU A 96 -7.10 -2.35 -16.00
C GLU A 96 -7.30 -3.67 -15.24
N ASP A 97 -6.53 -3.90 -14.18
CA ASP A 97 -6.61 -5.12 -13.38
C ASP A 97 -7.99 -5.28 -12.68
N ASP A 98 -8.50 -6.51 -12.60
CA ASP A 98 -9.73 -6.83 -11.86
C ASP A 98 -9.53 -6.73 -10.34
N LEU A 99 -8.29 -6.85 -9.86
CA LEU A 99 -7.93 -6.89 -8.44
C LEU A 99 -8.50 -5.70 -7.65
N PRO A 100 -8.33 -4.42 -8.06
CA PRO A 100 -8.96 -3.27 -7.39
C PRO A 100 -10.47 -3.43 -7.20
N ILE A 101 -11.19 -3.84 -8.24
CA ILE A 101 -12.65 -3.98 -8.19
C ILE A 101 -13.03 -5.12 -7.24
N ILE A 102 -12.40 -6.28 -7.40
CA ILE A 102 -12.65 -7.46 -6.57
C ILE A 102 -12.40 -7.14 -5.10
N HIS A 103 -11.26 -6.54 -4.76
CA HIS A 103 -10.92 -6.20 -3.38
C HIS A 103 -11.87 -5.16 -2.78
N LEU A 104 -12.06 -4.02 -3.43
CA LEU A 104 -12.82 -2.93 -2.83
C LEU A 104 -14.31 -3.27 -2.70
N VAL A 105 -14.90 -3.96 -3.68
CA VAL A 105 -16.29 -4.44 -3.57
C VAL A 105 -16.43 -5.45 -2.42
N SER A 106 -15.47 -6.37 -2.26
CA SER A 106 -15.49 -7.37 -1.18
C SER A 106 -15.34 -6.72 0.20
N ILE A 107 -14.43 -5.74 0.33
CA ILE A 107 -14.19 -4.99 1.57
C ILE A 107 -15.45 -4.23 1.97
N VAL A 108 -16.05 -3.50 1.03
CA VAL A 108 -17.28 -2.74 1.29
C VAL A 108 -18.41 -3.67 1.72
N ALA A 109 -18.60 -4.78 1.01
CA ALA A 109 -19.65 -5.74 1.32
C ALA A 109 -19.47 -6.33 2.73
N ALA A 110 -18.27 -6.81 3.07
CA ALA A 110 -17.99 -7.35 4.39
C ALA A 110 -18.15 -6.30 5.50
N LYS A 111 -17.70 -5.05 5.27
CA LYS A 111 -17.86 -3.97 6.24
C LYS A 111 -19.30 -3.57 6.47
N ALA A 112 -20.11 -3.52 5.43
CA ALA A 112 -21.54 -3.24 5.54
C ALA A 112 -22.27 -4.33 6.34
N ILE A 113 -21.94 -5.60 6.10
CA ILE A 113 -22.49 -6.75 6.85
C ILE A 113 -22.07 -6.66 8.33
N GLN A 114 -20.79 -6.44 8.60
CA GLN A 114 -20.27 -6.28 9.97
C GLN A 114 -20.97 -5.16 10.74
N LYS A 115 -21.21 -4.02 10.06
CA LYS A 115 -21.90 -2.87 10.64
C LYS A 115 -23.35 -3.18 10.97
N GLU A 116 -24.13 -3.64 9.98
CA GLU A 116 -25.55 -3.93 10.16
C GLU A 116 -25.76 -5.02 11.23
N PHE A 117 -24.96 -6.08 11.21
CA PHE A 117 -25.03 -7.14 12.23
C PHE A 117 -24.63 -6.64 13.62
N GLY A 118 -23.63 -5.74 13.71
CA GLY A 118 -23.24 -5.12 14.97
C GLY A 118 -24.35 -4.27 15.60
N GLU A 119 -25.15 -3.60 14.76
CA GLU A 119 -26.26 -2.72 15.17
C GLU A 119 -27.55 -3.51 15.49
N THR A 120 -27.88 -4.51 14.68
CA THR A 120 -29.16 -5.24 14.75
C THR A 120 -29.08 -6.58 15.47
N ARG A 121 -27.87 -7.18 15.53
CA ARG A 121 -27.63 -8.58 15.93
C ARG A 121 -28.33 -9.63 15.06
N GLU A 122 -28.80 -9.23 13.87
CA GLU A 122 -29.42 -10.11 12.88
C GLU A 122 -28.62 -10.08 11.58
N LEU A 123 -28.47 -11.23 10.92
CA LEU A 123 -27.77 -11.31 9.64
C LEU A 123 -28.70 -10.78 8.53
N PRO A 124 -28.34 -9.67 7.84
CA PRO A 124 -29.18 -9.14 6.79
C PRO A 124 -29.19 -10.07 5.58
N LYS A 125 -30.33 -10.19 4.89
CA LYS A 125 -30.41 -10.92 3.60
C LYS A 125 -29.88 -10.09 2.45
N THR A 126 -30.16 -8.79 2.48
CA THR A 126 -29.83 -7.83 1.42
C THR A 126 -29.38 -6.50 2.00
N LEU A 127 -28.38 -5.87 1.40
CA LEU A 127 -27.91 -4.53 1.74
C LEU A 127 -27.66 -3.69 0.48
N ASP A 128 -27.97 -2.41 0.55
CA ASP A 128 -27.65 -1.42 -0.49
C ASP A 128 -26.64 -0.41 0.07
N VAL A 129 -25.46 -0.34 -0.53
CA VAL A 129 -24.34 0.46 -0.02
C VAL A 129 -23.88 1.46 -1.08
N LYS A 130 -23.92 2.74 -0.72
CA LYS A 130 -23.36 3.84 -1.51
C LYS A 130 -21.93 4.11 -1.06
N VAL A 131 -21.01 4.30 -1.98
CA VAL A 131 -19.58 4.47 -1.67
C VAL A 131 -19.03 5.75 -2.27
N ASN A 132 -18.36 6.54 -1.43
CA ASN A 132 -17.42 7.57 -1.87
C ASN A 132 -16.01 7.01 -1.71
N LEU A 133 -15.30 6.79 -2.83
CA LEU A 133 -13.96 6.23 -2.85
C LEU A 133 -12.91 7.32 -3.12
N THR A 134 -11.87 7.35 -2.29
CA THR A 134 -10.62 8.07 -2.59
C THR A 134 -9.47 7.06 -2.63
N THR A 135 -8.75 6.99 -3.75
CA THR A 135 -7.64 6.05 -3.96
C THR A 135 -6.53 6.71 -4.77
N ALA A 136 -5.40 6.02 -4.89
CA ALA A 136 -4.30 6.44 -5.76
C ALA A 136 -3.90 5.35 -6.76
N ILE A 137 -3.25 5.76 -7.85
CA ILE A 137 -2.48 4.90 -8.75
C ILE A 137 -1.00 5.30 -8.71
N PRO A 138 -0.06 4.42 -9.10
CA PRO A 138 1.38 4.73 -9.13
C PRO A 138 1.64 6.03 -9.88
N ALA A 139 2.52 6.87 -9.35
CA ALA A 139 2.79 8.18 -9.96
C ALA A 139 3.39 8.05 -11.37
N SER A 140 4.16 6.98 -11.59
CA SER A 140 4.73 6.59 -12.87
C SER A 140 3.69 6.15 -13.91
N GLU A 141 2.58 5.56 -13.46
CA GLU A 141 1.45 5.20 -14.33
C GLU A 141 0.42 6.32 -14.45
N TRP A 142 0.55 7.39 -13.66
CA TRP A 142 -0.50 8.39 -13.58
C TRP A 142 -0.59 9.22 -14.86
N LYS A 143 -1.73 9.08 -15.55
CA LYS A 143 -2.22 9.99 -16.57
C LYS A 143 -3.67 10.31 -16.27
N PRO A 144 -4.18 11.50 -16.65
CA PRO A 144 -5.60 11.82 -16.48
C PRO A 144 -6.53 10.76 -17.09
N GLU A 145 -6.11 10.09 -18.16
CA GLU A 145 -6.85 9.02 -18.81
C GLU A 145 -6.92 7.75 -17.97
N HIS A 146 -5.79 7.29 -17.42
CA HIS A 146 -5.74 6.09 -16.57
C HIS A 146 -6.55 6.30 -15.27
N ALA A 147 -6.44 7.48 -14.67
CA ALA A 147 -7.24 7.85 -13.49
C ALA A 147 -8.75 7.79 -13.81
N ARG A 148 -9.17 8.43 -14.91
CA ARG A 148 -10.58 8.39 -15.36
C ARG A 148 -11.05 6.99 -15.73
N GLN A 149 -10.18 6.15 -16.30
CA GLN A 149 -10.52 4.77 -16.62
C GLN A 149 -10.83 3.97 -15.35
N LEU A 150 -9.98 4.09 -14.33
CA LEU A 150 -10.24 3.44 -13.03
C LEU A 150 -11.51 4.00 -12.37
N GLU A 151 -11.73 5.32 -12.39
CA GLU A 151 -12.96 5.94 -11.87
C GLU A 151 -14.22 5.39 -12.55
N ARG A 152 -14.21 5.32 -13.90
CA ARG A 152 -15.33 4.78 -14.68
C ARG A 152 -15.64 3.34 -14.34
N ARG A 153 -14.62 2.50 -14.15
CA ARG A 153 -14.81 1.09 -13.77
C ARG A 153 -15.57 0.93 -12.46
N PHE A 154 -15.48 1.88 -11.53
CA PHE A 154 -16.26 1.86 -10.30
C PHE A 154 -17.65 2.51 -10.45
N VAL A 155 -17.75 3.64 -11.16
CA VAL A 155 -18.98 4.47 -11.17
C VAL A 155 -20.02 4.00 -12.20
N GLU A 156 -19.60 3.52 -13.37
CA GLU A 156 -20.54 3.36 -14.51
C GLU A 156 -21.67 2.37 -14.24
N LYS A 157 -21.45 1.34 -13.40
CA LYS A 157 -22.49 0.37 -13.03
C LYS A 157 -22.34 -0.10 -11.59
N SER A 158 -23.47 -0.45 -10.98
CA SER A 158 -23.46 -1.07 -9.65
C SER A 158 -22.85 -2.47 -9.69
N HIS A 159 -22.23 -2.84 -8.59
CA HIS A 159 -21.60 -4.15 -8.39
C HIS A 159 -22.43 -4.95 -7.39
N ILE A 160 -22.61 -6.24 -7.63
CA ILE A 160 -23.32 -7.13 -6.71
C ILE A 160 -22.30 -8.07 -6.09
N ALA A 161 -22.24 -8.10 -4.76
CA ALA A 161 -21.43 -9.01 -3.97
C ALA A 161 -22.34 -9.93 -3.15
N ILE A 162 -22.30 -11.23 -3.40
CA ILE A 162 -22.99 -12.23 -2.58
C ILE A 162 -21.95 -12.85 -1.66
N VAL A 163 -21.99 -12.51 -0.39
CA VAL A 163 -21.01 -12.93 0.61
C VAL A 163 -21.52 -14.17 1.33
N ASP A 164 -20.68 -15.20 1.41
CA ASP A 164 -20.98 -16.42 2.17
C ASP A 164 -20.67 -16.18 3.65
N VAL A 165 -21.68 -16.35 4.52
CA VAL A 165 -21.58 -16.21 5.97
C VAL A 165 -22.14 -17.47 6.61
N ALA A 166 -21.26 -18.36 7.10
CA ALA A 166 -21.63 -19.72 7.47
C ALA A 166 -22.38 -20.42 6.31
N GLU A 167 -23.58 -20.95 6.55
CA GLU A 167 -24.45 -21.57 5.54
C GLU A 167 -25.35 -20.56 4.80
N GLU A 168 -25.37 -19.31 5.26
CA GLU A 168 -26.22 -18.25 4.75
C GLU A 168 -25.50 -17.39 3.71
N LYS A 169 -26.28 -16.66 2.90
CA LYS A 169 -25.77 -15.74 1.88
C LYS A 169 -26.35 -14.35 2.07
N VAL A 170 -25.48 -13.34 2.08
CA VAL A 170 -25.88 -11.94 2.12
C VAL A 170 -25.61 -11.29 0.77
N THR A 171 -26.64 -10.72 0.14
CA THR A 171 -26.49 -9.99 -1.11
C THR A 171 -26.28 -8.50 -0.84
N VAL A 172 -25.15 -7.96 -1.26
CA VAL A 172 -24.82 -6.54 -1.12
C VAL A 172 -24.72 -5.90 -2.51
N THR A 173 -25.58 -4.94 -2.79
CA THR A 173 -25.44 -4.04 -3.96
C THR A 173 -24.55 -2.87 -3.56
N VAL A 174 -23.42 -2.73 -4.25
CA VAL A 174 -22.42 -1.68 -4.03
C VAL A 174 -22.48 -0.69 -5.19
N THR A 175 -22.79 0.57 -4.90
CA THR A 175 -22.86 1.67 -5.87
C THR A 175 -21.85 2.74 -5.50
N PHE A 176 -20.82 2.93 -6.33
CA PHE A 176 -19.87 4.02 -6.15
C PHE A 176 -20.46 5.33 -6.71
N GLU A 177 -20.71 6.31 -5.85
CA GLU A 177 -21.31 7.60 -6.25
C GLU A 177 -20.25 8.62 -6.65
N LYS A 178 -19.14 8.64 -5.90
CA LYS A 178 -17.99 9.50 -6.18
C LYS A 178 -16.72 8.69 -6.05
N VAL A 179 -15.88 8.73 -7.07
CA VAL A 179 -14.56 8.09 -7.06
C VAL A 179 -13.54 9.15 -7.44
N ARG A 180 -12.51 9.29 -6.62
CA ARG A 180 -11.42 10.23 -6.84
C ARG A 180 -10.12 9.46 -6.87
N VAL A 181 -9.45 9.48 -8.01
CA VAL A 181 -8.16 8.81 -8.19
C VAL A 181 -7.04 9.84 -8.25
N THR A 182 -6.26 9.90 -7.17
CA THR A 182 -5.02 10.69 -7.13
C THR A 182 -3.83 9.85 -7.57
N ARG A 183 -2.63 10.40 -7.42
CA ARG A 183 -1.34 9.75 -7.66
C ARG A 183 -0.67 9.43 -6.33
N GLU A 184 0.00 8.30 -6.26
CA GLU A 184 0.88 7.97 -5.13
C GLU A 184 1.93 9.09 -4.91
N GLY A 185 2.49 9.19 -3.70
CA GLY A 185 3.40 10.27 -3.27
C GLY A 185 2.78 11.64 -2.99
N ILE A 186 1.63 11.98 -3.59
CA ILE A 186 0.86 13.15 -3.17
C ILE A 186 0.20 12.98 -1.79
N PRO A 187 -0.47 11.86 -1.48
CA PRO A 187 -1.03 11.67 -0.15
C PRO A 187 0.01 11.79 0.98
N PRO A 188 1.20 11.15 0.91
CA PRO A 188 2.26 11.33 1.90
C PRO A 188 2.64 12.79 2.14
N LEU A 189 2.73 13.61 1.08
CA LEU A 189 3.03 15.03 1.20
C LEU A 189 1.97 15.78 2.02
N TYR A 190 0.68 15.53 1.76
CA TYR A 190 -0.41 16.11 2.55
C TYR A 190 -0.43 15.60 3.99
N ARG A 191 -0.05 14.34 4.23
CA ARG A 191 0.12 13.81 5.59
C ARG A 191 1.24 14.54 6.34
N MET A 192 2.37 14.83 5.69
CA MET A 192 3.48 15.60 6.27
C MET A 192 3.05 17.03 6.61
N ILE A 193 2.35 17.71 5.69
CA ILE A 193 1.83 19.07 5.93
C ILE A 193 0.86 19.11 7.10
N ARG A 194 -0.06 18.13 7.17
CA ARG A 194 -0.99 18.01 8.29
C ARG A 194 -0.27 17.77 9.61
N ALA A 195 0.72 16.88 9.64
CA ALA A 195 1.52 16.63 10.84
C ALA A 195 2.23 17.90 11.33
N ILE A 196 2.77 18.72 10.43
CA ILE A 196 3.36 20.02 10.78
C ILE A 196 2.29 20.97 11.35
N ALA A 197 1.13 21.08 10.70
CA ALA A 197 0.04 21.95 11.15
C ALA A 197 -0.49 21.57 12.55
N ASP A 198 -0.54 20.28 12.86
CA ASP A 198 -0.97 19.74 14.16
C ASP A 198 0.13 19.79 15.24
N GLY A 199 1.36 20.19 14.88
CA GLY A 199 2.50 20.15 15.80
C GLY A 199 3.01 18.74 16.11
N ASP A 200 2.64 17.73 15.32
CA ASP A 200 3.12 16.35 15.42
C ASP A 200 4.53 16.22 14.84
N HIS A 201 5.51 16.75 15.58
CA HIS A 201 6.91 16.74 15.16
C HIS A 201 7.59 15.37 15.31
N LYS A 202 6.92 14.36 15.89
CA LYS A 202 7.51 13.01 16.06
C LYS A 202 7.87 12.37 14.72
N MET A 203 7.02 12.58 13.70
CA MET A 203 7.26 12.15 12.32
C MET A 203 8.55 12.73 11.73
N PHE A 204 8.98 13.91 12.18
CA PHE A 204 10.15 14.62 11.68
C PHE A 204 11.38 14.47 12.60
N SER A 205 11.31 13.66 13.64
CA SER A 205 12.39 13.50 14.64
C SER A 205 13.75 13.20 14.00
N ARG A 206 13.80 12.24 13.07
CA ARG A 206 15.03 11.87 12.34
C ARG A 206 15.52 12.96 11.39
N TYR A 207 14.60 13.71 10.78
CA TYR A 207 14.93 14.85 9.92
C TYR A 207 15.56 16.00 10.72
N VAL A 208 14.99 16.30 11.89
CA VAL A 208 15.55 17.27 12.84
C VAL A 208 16.95 16.86 13.29
N GLU A 209 17.12 15.59 13.66
CA GLU A 209 18.41 15.04 14.06
C GLU A 209 19.45 15.17 12.93
N PHE A 210 19.09 14.79 11.71
CA PHE A 210 19.97 14.93 10.54
C PHE A 210 20.35 16.39 10.27
N CYS A 211 19.38 17.31 10.27
CA CYS A 211 19.64 18.73 10.04
C CYS A 211 20.56 19.33 11.12
N LYS A 212 20.40 18.93 12.39
CA LYS A 212 21.24 19.38 13.50
C LYS A 212 22.63 18.77 13.44
N ASN A 213 22.74 17.46 13.23
CA ASN A 213 23.99 16.72 13.40
C ASN A 213 24.85 16.73 12.13
N GLU A 214 24.25 16.58 10.95
CA GLU A 214 24.98 16.47 9.69
C GLU A 214 25.10 17.79 8.95
N LEU A 215 24.03 18.60 8.94
CA LEU A 215 24.02 19.91 8.27
C LEU A 215 24.34 21.10 9.19
N LYS A 216 24.43 20.86 10.50
CA LYS A 216 24.77 21.89 11.51
C LYS A 216 23.82 23.10 11.50
N TYR A 217 22.53 22.87 11.23
CA TYR A 217 21.52 23.92 11.31
C TYR A 217 21.27 24.36 12.76
N SER A 218 21.02 25.66 12.96
CA SER A 218 20.60 26.19 14.27
C SER A 218 19.18 25.74 14.60
N GLU A 219 18.83 25.78 15.89
CA GLU A 219 17.48 25.42 16.35
C GLU A 219 16.40 26.32 15.74
N GLU A 220 16.67 27.62 15.63
CA GLU A 220 15.80 28.59 14.94
C GLU A 220 15.56 28.21 13.47
N LYS A 221 16.62 27.81 12.75
CA LYS A 221 16.49 27.38 11.35
C LYS A 221 15.64 26.12 11.24
N ILE A 222 15.84 25.15 12.13
CA ILE A 222 15.06 23.90 12.15
C ILE A 222 13.58 24.18 12.45
N GLN A 223 13.28 25.04 13.43
CA GLN A 223 11.91 25.45 13.72
C GLN A 223 11.24 26.10 12.51
N ASN A 224 11.97 26.97 11.80
CA ASN A 224 11.46 27.60 10.59
C ASN A 224 11.20 26.60 9.44
N LEU A 225 12.07 25.58 9.28
CA LEU A 225 11.89 24.51 8.28
C LEU A 225 10.62 23.69 8.50
N LEU A 226 10.22 23.50 9.76
CA LEU A 226 9.02 22.75 10.16
C LEU A 226 7.80 23.67 10.35
N THR A 227 7.63 24.62 9.45
CA THR A 227 6.39 25.39 9.33
C THR A 227 5.68 25.01 8.03
N VAL A 228 4.34 25.07 8.01
CA VAL A 228 3.56 24.80 6.78
C VAL A 228 4.00 25.72 5.65
N GLU A 229 4.25 27.01 5.95
CA GLU A 229 4.66 28.00 4.96
C GLU A 229 5.98 27.64 4.26
N VAL A 230 6.96 27.13 5.00
CA VAL A 230 8.28 26.78 4.46
C VAL A 230 8.27 25.39 3.84
N PHE A 231 7.74 24.38 4.54
CA PHE A 231 7.79 23.00 4.09
C PHE A 231 6.95 22.77 2.82
N SER A 232 5.80 23.43 2.69
CA SER A 232 4.94 23.32 1.49
C SER A 232 5.55 23.89 0.21
N LYS A 233 6.67 24.61 0.30
CA LYS A 233 7.40 25.19 -0.84
C LYS A 233 8.67 24.41 -1.19
N LYS A 234 9.01 23.37 -0.41
CA LYS A 234 10.23 22.58 -0.64
C LYS A 234 10.15 21.81 -1.94
N LYS A 235 11.29 21.73 -2.63
CA LYS A 235 11.50 20.77 -3.71
C LYS A 235 11.90 19.42 -3.11
N ILE A 236 11.04 18.41 -3.21
CA ILE A 236 11.25 17.11 -2.55
C ILE A 236 11.31 15.99 -3.60
N LEU A 237 12.37 15.20 -3.55
CA LEU A 237 12.43 13.88 -4.19
C LEU A 237 12.01 12.82 -3.17
N HIS A 238 10.80 12.31 -3.34
CA HIS A 238 10.26 11.23 -2.53
C HIS A 238 10.73 9.89 -3.09
N ALA A 239 11.08 8.96 -2.21
CA ALA A 239 11.28 7.55 -2.50
C ALA A 239 10.35 6.75 -1.59
N ASP A 240 9.22 6.32 -2.16
CA ASP A 240 8.25 5.43 -1.52
C ASP A 240 8.67 3.98 -1.79
N ILE A 241 9.40 3.39 -0.86
CA ILE A 241 9.97 2.06 -1.01
C ILE A 241 8.92 1.03 -0.58
N GLY A 242 8.26 0.45 -1.57
CA GLY A 242 7.26 -0.60 -1.40
C GLY A 242 7.86 -2.01 -1.35
N ASP A 243 6.96 -2.99 -1.40
CA ASP A 243 7.30 -4.41 -1.42
C ASP A 243 7.74 -4.87 -2.82
N GLY A 244 7.05 -4.44 -3.88
CA GLY A 244 7.42 -4.77 -5.26
C GLY A 244 8.03 -3.60 -6.04
N THR A 245 7.66 -2.36 -5.72
CA THR A 245 8.08 -1.17 -6.46
C THR A 245 8.58 -0.10 -5.53
N THR A 246 9.45 0.75 -6.06
CA THR A 246 9.87 2.00 -5.42
C THR A 246 9.45 3.14 -6.33
N GLU A 247 8.54 4.01 -5.84
CA GLU A 247 8.12 5.19 -6.58
C GLU A 247 9.02 6.38 -6.23
N TYR A 248 9.61 6.99 -7.25
CA TYR A 248 10.42 8.20 -7.17
C TYR A 248 9.64 9.39 -7.69
N ILE A 249 9.25 10.29 -6.80
CA ILE A 249 8.29 11.34 -7.11
C ILE A 249 8.96 12.67 -6.82
N TYR A 250 9.06 13.51 -7.82
CA TYR A 250 9.60 14.85 -7.65
C TYR A 250 8.48 15.86 -7.53
N THR A 251 8.53 16.65 -6.47
CA THR A 251 7.56 17.71 -6.17
C THR A 251 8.27 19.05 -6.08
N ASP A 252 7.65 20.09 -6.65
CA ASP A 252 8.00 21.48 -6.43
C ASP A 252 6.87 22.13 -5.63
N GLY A 253 7.14 22.31 -4.34
CA GLY A 253 6.11 22.57 -3.34
C GLY A 253 5.08 21.43 -3.29
N LEU A 254 3.79 21.77 -3.35
CA LEU A 254 2.70 20.79 -3.31
C LEU A 254 2.39 20.13 -4.66
N ASN A 255 3.12 20.48 -5.71
CA ASN A 255 2.83 20.04 -7.07
C ASN A 255 3.84 18.99 -7.54
N PRO A 256 3.39 17.80 -7.97
CA PRO A 256 4.26 16.83 -8.62
C PRO A 256 4.64 17.31 -10.02
N ILE A 257 5.89 17.10 -10.42
CA ILE A 257 6.35 17.33 -11.79
C ILE A 257 6.24 16.00 -12.55
N PRO A 258 5.22 15.80 -13.40
CA PRO A 258 4.88 14.48 -13.96
C PRO A 258 6.05 13.83 -14.70
N ASP A 259 6.73 14.58 -15.56
CA ASP A 259 7.85 14.07 -16.37
C ASP A 259 9.09 13.69 -15.55
N SER A 260 9.13 14.11 -14.28
CA SER A 260 10.19 13.78 -13.32
C SER A 260 9.81 12.64 -12.38
N CYS A 261 8.57 12.13 -12.44
CA CYS A 261 8.08 11.04 -11.59
C CYS A 261 8.24 9.69 -12.30
N THR A 262 8.84 8.72 -11.62
CA THR A 262 9.11 7.38 -12.18
C THR A 262 8.99 6.31 -11.13
N GLY A 263 8.70 5.08 -11.53
CA GLY A 263 8.60 3.92 -10.67
C GLY A 263 9.60 2.88 -11.14
N GLU A 264 10.30 2.25 -10.21
CA GLU A 264 11.24 1.17 -10.51
C GLU A 264 10.80 -0.12 -9.80
N ARG A 265 11.03 -1.25 -10.45
CA ARG A 265 10.75 -2.60 -9.91
C ARG A 265 11.81 -2.99 -8.89
N ARG A 266 11.75 -2.30 -7.75
CA ARG A 266 12.68 -2.40 -6.62
C ARG A 266 11.87 -2.47 -5.34
N GLY A 267 12.15 -3.45 -4.50
CA GLY A 267 11.46 -3.60 -3.23
C GLY A 267 11.93 -4.84 -2.50
N ILE A 268 11.56 -4.94 -1.23
CA ILE A 268 11.99 -6.05 -0.38
C ILE A 268 11.46 -7.40 -0.87
N GLY A 269 10.33 -7.41 -1.58
CA GLY A 269 9.74 -8.57 -2.21
C GLY A 269 10.63 -9.21 -3.25
N HIS A 270 11.44 -8.43 -3.98
CA HIS A 270 12.41 -8.96 -4.94
C HIS A 270 13.58 -9.66 -4.23
N ALA A 271 14.09 -9.09 -3.14
CA ALA A 271 15.11 -9.75 -2.32
C ALA A 271 14.60 -11.10 -1.76
N LEU A 272 13.34 -11.14 -1.29
CA LEU A 272 12.73 -12.39 -0.82
C LEU A 272 12.65 -13.45 -1.93
N LEU A 273 12.25 -13.08 -3.15
CA LEU A 273 12.16 -14.02 -4.28
C LEU A 273 13.53 -14.54 -4.71
N GLU A 274 14.53 -13.67 -4.79
CA GLU A 274 15.91 -14.07 -5.09
C GLU A 274 16.47 -14.99 -4.00
N ALA A 275 16.21 -14.70 -2.72
CA ALA A 275 16.65 -15.54 -1.61
C ALA A 275 15.96 -16.92 -1.60
N ILE A 276 14.67 -16.99 -1.96
CA ILE A 276 13.94 -18.25 -2.14
C ILE A 276 14.61 -19.08 -3.25
N ALA A 277 14.94 -18.46 -4.39
CA ALA A 277 15.60 -19.16 -5.50
C ALA A 277 16.96 -19.73 -5.08
N LEU A 278 17.78 -18.95 -4.36
CA LEU A 278 19.07 -19.40 -3.83
C LEU A 278 18.91 -20.56 -2.83
N LEU A 279 17.90 -20.51 -1.96
CA LEU A 279 17.61 -21.60 -1.04
C LEU A 279 17.21 -22.88 -1.79
N GLN A 280 16.36 -22.78 -2.81
CA GLN A 280 15.92 -23.93 -3.59
C GLN A 280 17.05 -24.53 -4.43
N GLU A 281 17.93 -23.70 -4.99
CA GLU A 281 19.10 -24.14 -5.75
C GLU A 281 20.11 -24.86 -4.83
N SER A 282 20.37 -24.30 -3.64
CA SER A 282 21.30 -24.91 -2.68
C SER A 282 20.75 -26.16 -2.00
N ARG A 283 19.41 -26.32 -1.94
CA ARG A 283 18.73 -27.44 -1.28
C ARG A 283 17.67 -28.07 -2.21
N PRO A 284 18.04 -29.06 -3.05
CA PRO A 284 17.15 -29.73 -4.02
C PRO A 284 15.93 -30.51 -3.47
N GLY A 285 15.55 -30.34 -2.20
CA GLY A 285 14.34 -30.90 -1.58
C GLY A 285 13.42 -29.85 -0.95
N VAL A 286 13.73 -28.56 -1.10
CA VAL A 286 12.85 -27.46 -0.71
C VAL A 286 11.78 -27.30 -1.79
N GLY A 287 10.52 -27.43 -1.42
CA GLY A 287 9.39 -27.23 -2.34
C GLY A 287 9.20 -25.76 -2.72
N GLU A 288 8.13 -25.48 -3.46
CA GLU A 288 7.71 -24.10 -3.76
C GLU A 288 7.38 -23.35 -2.46
N LEU A 289 8.01 -22.19 -2.26
CA LEU A 289 7.78 -21.32 -1.12
C LEU A 289 7.20 -19.99 -1.59
N THR A 290 6.18 -19.52 -0.89
CA THR A 290 5.69 -18.14 -1.02
C THR A 290 6.58 -17.17 -0.25
N ARG A 291 6.51 -15.87 -0.59
CA ARG A 291 7.21 -14.81 0.14
C ARG A 291 6.83 -14.76 1.62
N GLN A 292 5.56 -15.01 1.97
CA GLN A 292 5.14 -15.07 3.38
C GLN A 292 5.75 -16.28 4.09
N GLN A 293 5.70 -17.47 3.49
CA GLN A 293 6.31 -18.67 4.10
C GLN A 293 7.81 -18.48 4.31
N PHE A 294 8.51 -17.87 3.36
CA PHE A 294 9.93 -17.55 3.53
C PHE A 294 10.15 -16.52 4.65
N ALA A 295 9.32 -15.49 4.75
CA ALA A 295 9.38 -14.54 5.86
C ALA A 295 9.13 -15.21 7.23
N GLU A 296 8.23 -16.20 7.31
CA GLU A 296 8.03 -17.00 8.52
C GLU A 296 9.28 -17.82 8.88
N ILE A 297 9.99 -18.37 7.89
CA ILE A 297 11.28 -19.05 8.10
C ILE A 297 12.34 -18.07 8.64
N LEU A 298 12.39 -16.85 8.10
CA LEU A 298 13.30 -15.80 8.58
C LEU A 298 13.01 -15.38 10.03
N LEU A 299 11.75 -15.45 10.47
CA LEU A 299 11.36 -15.08 11.83
C LEU A 299 11.50 -16.24 12.83
N ASN A 300 11.44 -17.48 12.37
CA ASN A 300 11.51 -18.66 13.22
C ASN A 300 12.95 -19.19 13.35
N THR A 301 13.64 -18.82 14.43
CA THR A 301 15.03 -19.23 14.70
C THR A 301 15.22 -20.74 14.80
N GLU A 302 14.18 -21.50 15.13
CA GLU A 302 14.20 -22.96 15.24
C GLU A 302 13.93 -23.66 13.90
N HIS A 303 13.57 -22.93 12.84
CA HIS A 303 13.30 -23.54 11.56
C HIS A 303 14.58 -24.10 10.93
N LYS A 304 14.52 -25.33 10.40
CA LYS A 304 15.69 -26.04 9.84
C LYS A 304 16.45 -25.29 8.74
N PHE A 305 15.80 -24.35 8.05
CA PHE A 305 16.39 -23.53 7.00
C PHE A 305 16.62 -22.07 7.41
N HIS A 306 16.41 -21.71 8.67
CA HIS A 306 16.48 -20.33 9.15
C HIS A 306 17.81 -19.67 8.81
N LYS A 307 18.93 -20.30 9.17
CA LYS A 307 20.28 -19.74 8.98
C LYS A 307 20.62 -19.49 7.50
N GLU A 308 20.41 -20.48 6.64
CA GLU A 308 20.64 -20.34 5.19
C GLU A 308 19.71 -19.28 4.58
N SER A 309 18.44 -19.26 4.98
CA SER A 309 17.48 -18.25 4.51
C SER A 309 17.93 -16.84 4.91
N GLN A 310 18.45 -16.68 6.13
CA GLN A 310 18.96 -15.41 6.62
C GLN A 310 20.19 -14.95 5.85
N GLU A 311 21.14 -15.84 5.56
CA GLU A 311 22.35 -15.56 4.79
C GLU A 311 22.00 -15.14 3.35
N PHE A 312 21.15 -15.91 2.65
CA PHE A 312 20.72 -15.56 1.29
C PHE A 312 19.89 -14.27 1.25
N PHE A 313 19.04 -14.05 2.25
CA PHE A 313 18.26 -12.84 2.34
C PHE A 313 19.14 -11.61 2.60
N TYR A 314 20.18 -11.73 3.44
CA TYR A 314 21.11 -10.64 3.70
C TYR A 314 21.79 -10.15 2.42
N GLU A 315 22.33 -11.06 1.60
CA GLU A 315 23.00 -10.73 0.34
C GLU A 315 22.06 -10.10 -0.68
N THR A 316 20.89 -10.72 -0.89
CA THR A 316 19.90 -10.22 -1.87
C THR A 316 19.29 -8.89 -1.44
N ARG A 317 19.06 -8.69 -0.14
CA ARG A 317 18.61 -7.42 0.45
C ARG A 317 19.63 -6.31 0.21
N PHE A 318 20.92 -6.59 0.42
CA PHE A 318 21.99 -5.63 0.16
C PHE A 318 22.02 -5.20 -1.31
N VAL A 319 21.91 -6.15 -2.25
CA VAL A 319 21.84 -5.85 -3.70
C VAL A 319 20.63 -4.97 -4.03
N GLN A 320 19.46 -5.23 -3.44
CA GLN A 320 18.28 -4.37 -3.63
C GLN A 320 18.50 -2.96 -3.07
N ALA A 321 19.13 -2.83 -1.90
CA ALA A 321 19.49 -1.54 -1.32
C ALA A 321 20.44 -0.74 -2.22
N GLU A 322 21.52 -1.37 -2.73
CA GLU A 322 22.46 -0.70 -3.64
C GLU A 322 21.78 -0.21 -4.92
N ASN A 323 20.86 -0.99 -5.47
CA ASN A 323 20.10 -0.60 -6.64
C ASN A 323 19.19 0.61 -6.36
N ILE A 324 18.45 0.60 -5.26
CA ILE A 324 17.60 1.74 -4.83
C ILE A 324 18.44 2.99 -4.61
N LEU A 325 19.58 2.85 -3.94
CA LEU A 325 20.52 3.95 -3.72
C LEU A 325 21.03 4.54 -5.03
N ARG A 326 21.39 3.69 -6.00
CA ARG A 326 21.80 4.13 -7.34
C ARG A 326 20.66 4.85 -8.05
N ASP A 327 19.44 4.35 -7.94
CA ASP A 327 18.26 4.96 -8.53
C ASP A 327 18.02 6.35 -7.91
N ILE A 328 18.00 6.49 -6.58
CA ILE A 328 17.89 7.79 -5.89
C ILE A 328 18.96 8.78 -6.41
N ARG A 329 20.22 8.36 -6.48
CA ARG A 329 21.34 9.18 -6.99
C ARG A 329 21.11 9.63 -8.43
N ASN A 330 20.62 8.73 -9.28
CA ASN A 330 20.36 9.01 -10.69
C ASN A 330 19.13 9.93 -10.86
N LYS A 331 18.03 9.67 -10.15
CA LYS A 331 16.81 10.48 -10.22
C LYS A 331 17.04 11.88 -9.68
N TYR A 332 17.80 12.04 -8.59
CA TYR A 332 18.25 13.34 -8.12
C TYR A 332 18.96 14.12 -9.25
N ARG A 333 19.97 13.53 -9.89
CA ARG A 333 20.73 14.20 -10.95
C ARG A 333 19.91 14.49 -12.20
N ASN A 334 19.17 13.49 -12.68
CA ASN A 334 18.60 13.50 -14.03
C ASN A 334 17.15 13.97 -14.04
N ASN A 335 16.33 13.56 -13.07
CA ASN A 335 14.91 13.89 -13.04
C ASN A 335 14.64 15.22 -12.34
N THR A 336 15.45 15.55 -11.32
CA THR A 336 15.31 16.82 -10.60
C THR A 336 16.30 17.88 -11.06
N ALA A 337 17.18 17.57 -12.04
CA ALA A 337 18.30 18.43 -12.42
C ALA A 337 19.19 18.86 -11.24
N SER A 338 19.28 18.03 -10.20
CA SER A 338 19.92 18.34 -8.90
C SER A 338 19.27 19.49 -8.11
N GLU A 339 18.01 19.80 -8.37
CA GLU A 339 17.28 20.91 -7.72
C GLU A 339 16.48 20.47 -6.48
N ALA A 340 16.29 19.16 -6.26
CA ALA A 340 15.64 18.71 -5.04
C ALA A 340 16.44 19.17 -3.81
N GLU A 341 15.75 19.74 -2.83
CA GLU A 341 16.34 20.19 -1.56
C GLU A 341 16.30 19.08 -0.51
N VAL A 342 15.27 18.22 -0.60
CA VAL A 342 15.00 17.16 0.37
C VAL A 342 14.90 15.81 -0.36
N ILE A 343 15.57 14.80 0.20
CA ILE A 343 15.30 13.40 -0.12
C ILE A 343 14.40 12.84 0.97
N ALA A 344 13.16 12.48 0.63
CA ALA A 344 12.21 11.89 1.56
C ALA A 344 12.13 10.37 1.37
N ILE A 345 12.38 9.60 2.42
CA ILE A 345 12.35 8.13 2.41
C ILE A 345 11.21 7.63 3.31
N TYR A 346 10.32 6.83 2.76
CA TYR A 346 9.24 6.16 3.49
C TYR A 346 8.79 4.89 2.74
N GLY A 347 7.69 4.27 3.19
CA GLY A 347 7.19 3.01 2.64
C GLY A 347 7.52 1.82 3.53
N GLY A 348 6.92 0.66 3.22
CA GLY A 348 7.13 -0.55 4.02
C GLY A 348 8.53 -1.16 3.87
N GLY A 349 9.09 -1.06 2.66
CA GLY A 349 10.43 -1.58 2.35
C GLY A 349 11.55 -0.75 2.96
N SER A 350 11.32 0.54 3.24
CA SER A 350 12.34 1.39 3.87
C SER A 350 12.74 0.91 5.27
N ILE A 351 11.82 0.23 5.98
CA ILE A 351 12.09 -0.32 7.31
C ILE A 351 13.08 -1.49 7.22
N ALA A 352 12.87 -2.40 6.27
CA ALA A 352 13.71 -3.59 6.11
C ALA A 352 15.08 -3.27 5.51
N LEU A 353 15.18 -2.19 4.73
CA LEU A 353 16.39 -1.77 4.02
C LEU A 353 17.17 -0.66 4.75
N GLU A 354 16.72 -0.22 5.93
CA GLU A 354 17.33 0.93 6.63
C GLU A 354 18.83 0.74 6.87
N ASP A 355 19.23 -0.41 7.39
CA ASP A 355 20.63 -0.68 7.76
C ASP A 355 21.57 -0.61 6.56
N ASP A 356 21.12 -1.02 5.38
CA ASP A 356 21.92 -1.06 4.15
C ASP A 356 21.88 0.28 3.39
N LEU A 357 20.85 1.12 3.58
CA LEU A 357 20.65 2.37 2.86
C LEU A 357 21.12 3.62 3.62
N LYS A 358 20.91 3.66 4.94
CA LYS A 358 20.92 4.90 5.72
C LYS A 358 22.26 5.62 5.70
N ASN A 359 23.36 4.90 5.95
CA ASN A 359 24.70 5.50 6.02
C ASN A 359 25.12 6.08 4.67
N GLU A 360 24.85 5.36 3.58
CA GLU A 360 25.15 5.79 2.23
C GLU A 360 24.30 7.00 1.80
N LEU A 361 23.02 7.04 2.18
CA LEU A 361 22.15 8.19 1.93
C LEU A 361 22.54 9.41 2.75
N ILE A 362 22.95 9.25 4.01
CA ILE A 362 23.50 10.33 4.84
C ILE A 362 24.74 10.93 4.15
N SER A 363 25.69 10.08 3.73
CA SER A 363 26.90 10.49 3.04
C SER A 363 26.58 11.24 1.73
N PHE A 364 25.66 10.71 0.94
CA PHE A 364 25.19 11.32 -0.30
C PHE A 364 24.53 12.69 -0.05
N CYS A 365 23.61 12.78 0.90
CA CYS A 365 22.90 14.02 1.20
C CYS A 365 23.87 15.10 1.70
N LYS A 366 24.77 14.74 2.62
CA LYS A 366 25.81 15.65 3.12
C LYS A 366 26.71 16.20 2.02
N LYS A 367 27.18 15.34 1.11
CA LYS A 367 28.04 15.73 -0.02
C LYS A 367 27.35 16.72 -0.97
N ASN A 368 26.04 16.56 -1.16
CA ASN A 368 25.24 17.38 -2.08
C ASN A 368 24.47 18.51 -1.36
N LYS A 369 24.68 18.70 -0.05
CA LYS A 369 23.97 19.70 0.79
C LYS A 369 22.44 19.54 0.76
N LEU A 370 21.97 18.29 0.70
CA LEU A 370 20.57 17.91 0.73
C LEU A 370 20.13 17.65 2.16
N GLU A 371 18.86 17.90 2.43
CA GLU A 371 18.21 17.49 3.67
C GLU A 371 17.67 16.05 3.50
N LEU A 372 17.84 15.20 4.52
CA LEU A 372 17.34 13.82 4.50
C LEU A 372 16.14 13.68 5.45
N LEU A 373 14.96 13.50 4.88
CA LEU A 373 13.73 13.19 5.62
C LEU A 373 13.48 11.69 5.62
N TRP A 374 13.94 11.00 6.65
CA TRP A 374 13.65 9.58 6.84
C TRP A 374 12.46 9.41 7.79
N ILE A 375 11.31 8.99 7.27
CA ILE A 375 10.10 8.81 8.09
C ILE A 375 10.30 7.60 9.04
N PRO A 376 10.07 7.75 10.36
CA PRO A 376 10.16 6.65 11.30
C PRO A 376 9.22 5.49 10.95
N ALA A 377 9.64 4.26 11.28
CA ALA A 377 8.92 3.03 10.95
C ALA A 377 7.45 3.01 11.40
N GLU A 378 7.15 3.66 12.54
CA GLU A 378 5.78 3.78 13.08
C GLU A 378 4.82 4.55 12.14
N TYR A 379 5.33 5.42 11.28
CA TYR A 379 4.52 6.19 10.30
C TYR A 379 4.70 5.70 8.87
N ALA A 380 5.90 5.18 8.52
CA ALA A 380 6.32 4.94 7.14
C ALA A 380 5.36 4.07 6.31
N VAL A 381 4.74 3.06 6.93
CA VAL A 381 3.84 2.12 6.24
C VAL A 381 2.51 2.76 5.86
N ASP A 382 2.03 3.72 6.65
CA ASP A 382 0.65 4.23 6.53
C ASP A 382 0.59 5.66 5.96
N MET A 383 1.73 6.21 5.50
CA MET A 383 1.81 7.55 4.89
C MET A 383 0.82 7.75 3.73
N ASN A 384 0.69 6.78 2.82
CA ASN A 384 -0.25 6.89 1.70
C ASN A 384 -1.71 6.89 2.18
N ILE A 385 -2.11 5.94 3.03
CA ILE A 385 -3.51 5.80 3.45
C ILE A 385 -3.96 6.95 4.35
N GLU A 386 -3.12 7.41 5.27
CA GLU A 386 -3.42 8.58 6.11
C GLU A 386 -3.40 9.87 5.29
N GLY A 387 -2.51 9.97 4.30
CA GLY A 387 -2.52 11.06 3.34
C GLY A 387 -3.79 11.13 2.49
N LEU A 388 -4.33 9.97 2.09
CA LEU A 388 -5.57 9.88 1.33
C LEU A 388 -6.75 10.35 2.17
N ASP A 389 -6.72 10.09 3.47
CA ASP A 389 -7.73 10.56 4.40
C ASP A 389 -7.71 12.09 4.55
N VAL A 390 -6.53 12.71 4.68
CA VAL A 390 -6.37 14.18 4.66
C VAL A 390 -6.92 14.76 3.36
N LEU A 391 -6.51 14.18 2.21
CA LEU A 391 -7.00 14.63 0.90
C LEU A 391 -8.53 14.56 0.81
N ALA A 392 -9.11 13.43 1.20
CA ALA A 392 -10.55 13.21 1.10
C ALA A 392 -11.37 14.19 1.96
N ASN A 393 -10.88 14.53 3.16
CA ASN A 393 -11.65 15.28 4.15
C ASN A 393 -11.37 16.79 4.14
N GLU A 394 -10.22 17.24 3.62
CA GLU A 394 -9.80 18.64 3.72
C GLU A 394 -9.59 19.32 2.36
N VAL A 395 -9.14 18.57 1.35
CA VAL A 395 -8.76 19.13 0.04
C VAL A 395 -9.83 18.85 -1.00
N LEU A 396 -10.40 17.65 -0.93
CA LEU A 396 -11.37 17.14 -1.86
C LEU A 396 -12.80 17.26 -1.32
N ALA A 397 -13.02 17.56 -0.04
CA ALA A 397 -14.35 17.54 0.60
C ALA A 397 -15.46 18.23 -0.21
#